data_AF-A0A1B8Y9H1-F1
#
_entry.id   AF-A0A1B8Y9H1-F1
#
_cell.length_a   1.000
_cell.length_b   1.000
_cell.length_c   1.000
_cell.angle_alpha   90.00
_cell.angle_beta   90.00
_cell.angle_gamma   90.00
#
_symmetry.space_group_name_H-M   'P 1'
#
loop_
_entity.id
_entity.type
_entity.pdbx_description
1 polymer ?
#
loop_
_entity_poly.entity_id
_entity_poly.type
_entity_poly.pdbx_seq_one_letter_code
_entity_poly.pdbx_strand_id
1 'polypeptide(L)' 'MMSGNCHPALLLLVLATFGMAEDAAIQCPPCSQEKLIRCTDPVGCQELVKEPGCGCCATCALPKGAPCG' A
#
# COMPACT_ATOMS: atom_id res chain seq x y z
N MET A 1 11.22 30.80 26.84
CA MET A 1 11.74 29.47 26.46
C MET A 1 10.64 28.47 26.72
N MET A 2 10.27 27.68 25.71
CA MET A 2 9.07 26.84 25.54
C MET A 2 8.22 26.53 26.78
N SER A 3 7.02 27.10 26.83
CA SER A 3 5.86 26.49 27.51
C SER A 3 5.36 25.33 26.64
N GLY A 4 5.87 24.12 26.91
CA GLY A 4 5.48 22.90 26.20
C GLY A 4 4.12 22.38 26.68
N ASN A 5 3.05 22.74 25.99
CA ASN A 5 1.76 22.10 26.19
C ASN A 5 1.79 20.69 25.58
N CYS A 6 2.08 19.68 26.41
CA CYS A 6 1.96 18.27 26.07
C CYS A 6 0.48 17.92 25.88
N HIS A 7 -0.03 18.11 24.66
CA HIS A 7 -1.42 17.76 24.33
C HIS A 7 -1.52 16.25 24.12
N PRO A 8 -2.21 15.49 25.00
CA PRO A 8 -2.31 14.03 24.87
C PRO A 8 -2.96 13.60 23.56
N ALA A 9 -3.80 14.46 22.97
CA ALA A 9 -4.37 14.26 21.64
C ALA A 9 -3.31 14.20 20.53
N LEU A 10 -2.25 15.02 20.62
CA LEU A 10 -1.14 15.00 19.66
C LEU A 10 -0.32 13.72 19.81
N LEU A 11 -0.11 13.25 21.05
CA LEU A 11 0.58 11.99 21.32
C LEU A 11 -0.21 10.79 20.79
N LEU A 12 -1.55 10.77 20.98
CA LEU A 12 -2.43 9.72 20.48
C LEU A 12 -2.47 9.69 18.94
N LEU A 13 -2.47 10.86 18.29
CA LEU A 13 -2.37 10.96 16.83
C LEU A 13 -1.05 10.38 16.30
N VAL A 14 0.07 10.62 16.98
CA VAL A 14 1.38 10.07 16.61
C VAL A 14 1.42 8.55 16.81
N LEU A 15 0.82 8.02 17.89
CA LEU A 15 0.77 6.58 18.11
C LEU A 15 -0.18 5.87 17.13
N ALA A 16 -1.23 6.53 16.67
CA ALA A 16 -2.14 5.98 15.67
C ALA A 16 -1.51 5.94 14.26
N THR A 17 -0.59 6.86 13.94
CA THR A 17 0.15 6.84 12.66
C THR A 17 1.31 5.84 12.69
N PHE A 18 1.96 5.70 13.84
CA PHE A 18 2.94 4.65 14.10
C PHE A 18 2.23 3.43 14.65
N GLY A 19 1.49 2.71 13.79
CA GLY A 19 0.84 1.45 14.16
C GLY A 19 1.79 0.60 14.99
N MET A 20 1.44 0.40 16.26
CA MET A 20 2.16 -0.48 17.17
C MET A 20 2.11 -1.87 16.52
N ALA A 21 3.29 -2.41 16.21
CA ALA A 21 3.45 -3.67 15.50
C ALA A 21 3.15 -4.82 16.47
N GLU A 22 1.87 -5.05 16.74
CA GLU A 22 1.39 -6.22 17.46
C GLU A 22 1.36 -7.38 16.45
N ASP A 23 2.30 -8.33 16.56
CA ASP A 23 2.50 -9.51 15.70
C ASP A 23 2.99 -9.18 14.26
N ALA A 24 4.24 -9.53 13.95
CA ALA A 24 4.85 -9.23 12.67
C ALA A 24 4.25 -10.11 11.54
N ALA A 25 3.06 -9.73 11.08
CA ALA A 25 2.45 -10.32 9.90
C ALA A 25 3.44 -10.25 8.72
N ILE A 26 3.58 -11.34 7.98
CA ILE A 26 4.39 -11.35 6.76
C ILE A 26 3.68 -10.48 5.73
N GLN A 27 4.23 -9.30 5.48
CA GLN A 27 3.73 -8.36 4.49
C GLN A 27 4.64 -8.32 3.27
N CYS A 28 4.06 -7.98 2.12
CA CYS A 28 4.86 -7.61 0.96
C CYS A 28 5.72 -6.37 1.28
N PRO A 29 6.93 -6.27 0.71
CA PRO A 29 7.72 -5.05 0.83
C PRO A 29 6.99 -3.87 0.17
N PRO A 30 7.17 -2.64 0.67
CA PRO A 30 6.61 -1.45 0.03
C PRO A 30 7.22 -1.27 -1.37
N CYS A 31 6.42 -0.78 -2.30
CA CYS A 31 6.89 -0.45 -3.64
C CYS A 31 7.70 0.86 -3.61
N SER A 32 8.95 0.81 -4.06
CA SER A 32 9.75 2.02 -4.22
C SER A 32 9.26 2.85 -5.42
N GLN A 33 9.43 4.17 -5.35
CA GLN A 33 9.09 5.06 -6.45
C GLN A 33 9.81 4.67 -7.75
N GLU A 34 11.08 4.25 -7.64
CA GLU A 34 11.89 3.75 -8.75
C GLU A 34 11.27 2.54 -9.47
N LYS A 35 10.56 1.65 -8.74
CA LYS A 35 9.84 0.53 -9.35
C LYS A 35 8.55 1.01 -10.01
N LEU A 36 7.81 1.88 -9.35
CA LEU A 36 6.53 2.40 -9.85
C LEU A 36 6.70 3.17 -11.17
N ILE A 37 7.73 4.02 -11.30
CA ILE A 37 7.98 4.76 -12.53
C ILE A 37 8.40 3.89 -13.73
N ARG A 38 8.79 2.63 -13.48
CA ARG A 38 9.13 1.66 -14.52
C ARG A 38 7.93 0.82 -14.96
N CYS A 39 6.79 0.96 -14.30
CA CYS A 39 5.58 0.25 -14.70
C CYS A 39 5.09 0.74 -16.06
N THR A 40 4.59 -0.19 -16.86
CA THR A 40 3.88 0.12 -18.11
C THR A 40 2.39 0.13 -17.83
N ASP A 41 1.68 1.18 -18.25
CA ASP A 41 0.24 1.23 -18.10
C ASP A 41 -0.45 0.23 -19.03
N PRO A 42 -1.24 -0.71 -18.49
CA PRO A 42 -1.97 -1.65 -19.32
C PRO A 42 -3.12 -0.94 -20.05
N VAL A 43 -3.29 -1.26 -21.33
CA VAL A 43 -4.27 -0.60 -22.21
C VAL A 43 -5.51 -1.46 -22.41
N GLY A 44 -6.68 -0.82 -22.52
CA GLY A 44 -7.94 -1.50 -22.85
C GLY A 44 -8.53 -2.36 -21.72
N CYS A 45 -8.12 -2.15 -20.47
CA CYS A 45 -8.68 -2.86 -19.34
C CYS A 45 -10.07 -2.32 -18.96
N GLN A 46 -11.02 -3.22 -18.67
CA GLN A 46 -12.29 -2.83 -18.04
C GLN A 46 -12.09 -2.40 -16.59
N GLU A 47 -11.14 -3.04 -15.90
CA GLU A 47 -10.76 -2.74 -14.53
C GLU A 47 -9.25 -3.02 -14.37
N LEU A 48 -8.58 -2.21 -13.56
CA LEU A 48 -7.17 -2.38 -13.22
C LEU A 48 -7.05 -3.05 -11.85
N VAL A 49 -6.18 -4.05 -11.77
CA VAL A 49 -5.82 -4.72 -10.52
C VAL A 49 -4.30 -4.66 -10.33
N LYS A 50 -3.85 -4.81 -9.09
CA LYS A 50 -2.41 -4.96 -8.82
C LYS A 50 -1.92 -6.29 -9.37
N GLU A 51 -0.68 -6.32 -9.86
CA GLU A 51 0.02 -7.58 -10.16
C GLU A 51 -0.12 -8.60 -9.02
N PRO A 52 -0.21 -9.90 -9.33
CA PRO A 52 -0.32 -10.95 -8.33
C PRO A 52 0.88 -10.98 -7.38
N GLY A 53 0.65 -11.42 -6.14
CA GLY A 53 1.66 -11.47 -5.09
C GLY A 53 2.15 -10.07 -4.69
N CYS A 54 3.46 -9.84 -4.76
CA CYS A 54 4.09 -8.58 -4.35
C CYS A 54 4.57 -7.72 -5.53
N GLY A 55 4.00 -7.91 -6.73
CA GLY A 55 4.23 -7.00 -7.87
C GLY A 55 3.81 -5.57 -7.54
N CYS A 56 4.28 -4.59 -8.30
CA CYS A 56 4.07 -3.16 -7.99
C CYS A 56 3.24 -2.42 -9.04
N CYS A 57 3.11 -2.99 -10.22
CA CYS A 57 2.41 -2.43 -11.36
C CYS A 57 0.95 -2.87 -11.39
N ALA A 58 0.21 -2.28 -12.32
CA ALA A 58 -1.18 -2.65 -12.60
C ALA A 58 -1.26 -3.63 -13.77
N THR A 59 -2.28 -4.48 -13.76
CA THR A 59 -2.66 -5.39 -14.85
C THR A 59 -4.17 -5.26 -15.10
N CYS A 60 -4.66 -5.79 -16.23
CA CYS A 60 -6.11 -5.89 -16.42
C CYS A 60 -6.71 -6.98 -15.52
N ALA A 61 -7.85 -6.68 -14.91
CA ALA A 61 -8.66 -7.69 -14.24
C ALA A 61 -9.09 -8.80 -15.22
N LEU A 62 -9.11 -10.04 -14.73
CA LEU A 62 -9.62 -11.17 -15.51
C LEU A 62 -11.16 -11.08 -15.64
N PRO A 63 -11.73 -11.42 -16.81
CA PRO A 63 -13.18 -11.44 -16.98
C PRO A 63 -13.80 -12.62 -16.24
N LYS A 64 -15.10 -12.51 -15.96
CA LYS A 64 -15.89 -13.57 -15.32
C LYS A 64 -15.76 -14.89 -16.10
N GLY A 65 -15.41 -15.96 -15.39
CA GLY A 65 -15.29 -17.31 -15.95
C GLY A 65 -13.92 -17.63 -16.58
N ALA A 66 -12.99 -16.67 -16.61
CA ALA A 66 -11.59 -16.97 -16.95
C ALA A 66 -10.95 -17.87 -15.87
N PRO A 67 -10.04 -18.79 -16.26
CA PRO A 67 -9.25 -19.54 -15.30
C PRO A 67 -8.33 -18.58 -14.51
N CYS A 68 -8.27 -18.74 -13.19
CA CYS A 68 -7.49 -17.88 -12.29
C CYS A 68 -6.88 -18.67 -11.11
N GLY A 69 -5.91 -18.04 -10.43
CA GLY A 69 -5.22 -18.55 -9.24
C GLY A 69 -4.25 -17.51 -8.67
#